data_AF-A0A382VTL6-F1
#
_entry.id   AF-A0A382VTL6-F1
#
_cell.length_a   1.000
_cell.length_b   1.000
_cell.length_c   1.000
_cell.angle_alpha   90.00
_cell.angle_beta   90.00
_cell.angle_gamma   90.00
#
_symmetry.space_group_name_H-M   'P 1'
#
loop_
_entity.id
_entity.type
_entity.pdbx_description
1 polymer ?
#
loop_
_entity_poly.entity_id
_entity_poly.type
_entity_poly.pdbx_seq_one_letter_code
_entity_poly.pdbx_strand_id
1 'polypeptide(L)'
;VTDHDLNSSFCGIQLKGGQSASEIFHQVLQQGVEAFPESFSSLNFPAYANQFRKRYVHLVPDFEAARLISPARNEIAERLANEIHTAFLFDDGKEPEPLATYLQRDFSPLPLVDKEANSIRFWKPHFTYRHEDWSALDILAEELLNRDVISLGAAQALLWLQENLVKAGTINLSDRKIVVLGANAEMA
;
A
#
# COMPACT_ATOMS: atom_id res chain seq x y z
N VAL A 1 -33.09 -6.23 15.69
CA VAL A 1 -32.30 -5.49 16.69
C VAL A 1 -31.54 -6.52 17.49
N THR A 2 -30.28 -6.71 17.12
CA THR A 2 -29.27 -7.43 17.89
C THR A 2 -27.98 -6.73 17.49
N ASP A 3 -27.56 -5.79 18.33
CA ASP A 3 -26.22 -5.21 18.35
C ASP A 3 -25.22 -6.38 18.40
N HIS A 4 -24.45 -6.53 17.32
CA HIS A 4 -23.18 -7.22 17.41
C HIS A 4 -22.09 -6.16 17.40
N ASP A 5 -21.40 -6.10 18.53
CA ASP A 5 -20.28 -5.23 18.84
C ASP A 5 -19.36 -4.98 17.64
N LEU A 6 -19.30 -3.72 17.23
CA LEU A 6 -18.20 -3.13 16.48
C LEU A 6 -16.96 -3.05 17.38
N ASN A 7 -16.43 -4.18 17.81
CA ASN A 7 -15.02 -4.28 18.18
C ASN A 7 -14.28 -4.75 16.93
N SER A 8 -13.96 -3.81 16.03
CA SER A 8 -13.01 -4.10 14.95
C SER A 8 -11.63 -4.29 15.60
N SER A 9 -11.31 -5.52 15.97
CA SER A 9 -9.94 -5.91 16.28
C SER A 9 -9.11 -5.58 15.04
N PHE A 10 -8.28 -4.55 15.14
CA PHE A 10 -7.55 -3.98 14.01
C PHE A 10 -6.46 -4.97 13.59
N CYS A 11 -6.72 -5.78 12.56
CA CYS A 11 -5.73 -6.67 11.97
C CYS A 11 -4.88 -5.88 10.97
N GLY A 12 -3.57 -5.77 11.19
CA GLY A 12 -2.71 -5.02 10.28
C GLY A 12 -1.28 -4.79 10.74
N ILE A 13 -0.55 -4.04 9.91
CA ILE A 13 0.83 -3.62 10.19
C ILE A 13 0.80 -2.44 11.16
N GLN A 14 1.59 -2.53 12.22
CA GLN A 14 1.75 -1.50 13.23
C GLN A 14 3.21 -1.09 13.37
N LEU A 15 3.41 0.13 13.86
CA LEU A 15 4.72 0.62 14.27
C LEU A 15 5.00 0.16 15.71
N LYS A 16 6.23 -0.29 15.95
CA LYS A 16 6.63 -0.78 17.27
C LYS A 16 6.42 0.29 18.35
N GLY A 17 5.80 -0.11 19.46
CA GLY A 17 5.64 0.74 20.65
C GLY A 17 4.73 1.97 20.46
N GLY A 18 3.85 1.98 19.45
CA GLY A 18 2.95 3.11 19.20
C GLY A 18 3.68 4.39 18.76
N GLN A 19 4.94 4.27 18.32
CA GLN A 19 5.73 5.38 17.82
C GLN A 19 5.12 5.92 16.52
N SER A 20 5.27 7.22 16.30
CA SER A 20 4.95 7.84 15.01
C SER A 20 6.00 7.45 13.95
N ALA A 21 5.61 7.47 12.67
CA ALA A 21 6.53 7.23 11.55
C ALA A 21 7.76 8.15 11.60
N SER A 22 7.58 9.41 12.01
CA SER A 22 8.68 10.38 12.17
C SER A 22 9.65 10.05 13.30
N GLU A 23 9.20 9.40 14.38
CA GLU A 23 10.08 8.96 15.48
C GLU A 23 10.91 7.76 15.04
N ILE A 24 10.29 6.80 14.37
CA ILE A 24 11.01 5.65 13.81
C ILE A 24 12.01 6.12 12.76
N PHE A 25 11.62 7.03 11.88
CA PHE A 25 12.53 7.55 10.87
C PHE A 25 13.72 8.32 11.49
N HIS A 26 13.46 9.15 12.51
CA HIS A 26 14.53 9.79 13.27
C HIS A 26 15.47 8.76 13.92
N GLN A 27 14.92 7.74 14.57
CA GLN A 27 15.68 6.69 15.26
C GLN A 27 16.55 5.88 14.28
N VAL A 28 16.00 5.45 13.15
CA VAL A 28 16.73 4.71 12.10
C VAL A 28 17.91 5.53 11.58
N LEU A 29 17.66 6.80 11.23
CA LEU A 29 18.71 7.68 10.73
C LEU A 29 19.78 7.98 11.80
N GLN A 30 19.35 8.21 13.05
CA GLN A 30 20.27 8.42 14.17
C GLN A 30 21.19 7.22 14.37
N GLN A 31 20.63 6.01 14.37
CA GLN A 31 21.42 4.79 14.44
C GLN A 31 22.42 4.72 13.28
N GLY A 32 22.02 5.10 12.06
CA GLY A 32 22.93 5.21 10.91
C GLY A 32 24.10 6.17 11.17
N VAL A 33 23.82 7.36 11.73
CA VAL A 33 24.85 8.34 12.12
C VAL A 33 25.82 7.75 13.16
N GLU A 34 25.29 7.06 14.18
CA GLU A 34 26.07 6.48 15.26
C GLU A 34 26.99 5.34 14.79
N ALA A 35 26.55 4.53 13.83
CA ALA A 35 27.35 3.43 13.29
C ALA A 35 28.40 3.89 12.27
N PHE A 36 28.17 5.01 11.58
CA PHE A 36 29.06 5.52 10.53
C PHE A 36 29.43 6.99 10.78
N PRO A 37 30.02 7.34 11.95
CA PRO A 37 30.23 8.72 12.35
C PRO A 37 31.13 9.50 11.39
N GLU A 38 32.12 8.85 10.77
CA GLU A 38 32.99 9.50 9.79
C GLU A 38 32.23 9.97 8.54
N SER A 39 31.30 9.14 8.05
CA SER A 39 30.48 9.42 6.86
C SER A 39 29.52 10.57 7.07
N PHE A 40 29.17 10.84 8.33
CA PHE A 40 28.17 11.83 8.73
C PHE A 40 28.77 12.95 9.60
N SER A 41 30.09 13.07 9.63
CA SER A 41 30.83 14.00 10.51
C SER A 41 30.45 15.47 10.30
N SER A 42 30.02 15.85 9.10
CA SER A 42 29.58 17.21 8.77
C SER A 42 28.09 17.47 9.09
N LEU A 43 27.33 16.43 9.42
CA LEU A 43 25.90 16.56 9.73
C LEU A 43 25.70 16.92 11.20
N ASN A 44 25.04 18.04 11.42
CA ASN A 44 24.48 18.35 12.74
C ASN A 44 23.14 17.63 12.93
N PHE A 45 23.22 16.32 13.17
CA PHE A 45 22.06 15.46 13.35
C PHE A 45 21.38 15.72 14.71
N PRO A 46 20.06 15.96 14.74
CA PRO A 46 19.34 16.29 15.98
C PRO A 46 19.25 15.08 16.92
N ALA A 47 19.52 15.30 18.21
CA ALA A 47 19.41 14.27 19.24
C ALA A 47 17.97 13.85 19.57
N TYR A 48 16.97 14.65 19.17
CA TYR A 48 15.57 14.44 19.54
C TYR A 48 14.63 14.54 18.34
N ALA A 49 13.62 13.66 18.29
CA ALA A 49 12.65 13.57 17.20
C ALA A 49 11.86 14.87 16.95
N ASN A 50 11.59 15.66 18.00
CA ASN A 50 10.91 16.95 17.85
C ASN A 50 11.74 17.99 17.08
N GLN A 51 13.07 17.97 17.22
CA GLN A 51 13.99 18.82 16.48
C GLN A 51 14.16 18.31 15.05
N PHE A 52 14.20 16.99 14.89
CA PHE A 52 14.19 16.33 13.58
C PHE A 52 12.98 16.75 12.75
N ARG A 53 11.76 16.64 13.28
CA ARG A 53 10.52 17.03 12.58
C ARG A 53 10.51 18.48 12.07
N LYS A 54 11.23 19.39 12.74
CA LYS A 54 11.32 20.79 12.31
C LYS A 54 12.31 21.01 11.17
N ARG A 55 13.25 20.08 10.98
CA ARG A 55 14.41 20.24 10.08
C ARG A 55 14.51 19.16 9.00
N TYR A 56 13.67 18.12 9.04
CA TYR A 56 13.84 16.92 8.21
C TYR A 56 13.84 17.23 6.70
N VAL A 57 13.08 18.24 6.26
CA VAL A 57 13.02 18.67 4.85
C VAL A 57 14.40 19.04 4.30
N HIS A 58 15.30 19.58 5.14
CA HIS A 58 16.67 19.92 4.75
C HIS A 58 17.67 18.84 5.17
N LEU A 59 17.47 18.27 6.35
CA LEU A 59 18.38 17.29 6.92
C LEU A 59 18.42 15.98 6.12
N VAL A 60 17.29 15.50 5.60
CA VAL A 60 17.22 14.22 4.88
C VAL A 60 18.00 14.29 3.55
N PRO A 61 17.86 15.35 2.72
CA PRO A 61 18.74 15.55 1.57
C PRO A 61 20.23 15.58 1.93
N ASP A 62 20.61 16.30 2.98
CA ASP A 62 22.01 16.39 3.41
C ASP A 62 22.54 15.03 3.90
N PHE A 63 21.70 14.28 4.62
CA PHE A 63 22.01 12.91 5.05
C PHE A 63 22.24 11.99 3.85
N GLU A 64 21.35 12.02 2.86
CA GLU A 64 21.46 11.17 1.69
C GLU A 64 22.67 11.54 0.82
N ALA A 65 22.96 12.85 0.68
CA ALA A 65 24.17 13.30 0.01
C ALA A 65 25.44 12.77 0.70
N ALA A 66 25.50 12.85 2.03
CA ALA A 66 26.60 12.32 2.83
C ALA A 66 26.74 10.78 2.70
N ARG A 67 25.61 10.06 2.68
CA ARG A 67 25.60 8.61 2.44
C ARG A 67 26.16 8.28 1.06
N LEU A 68 25.74 8.99 0.01
CA LEU A 68 26.12 8.69 -1.38
C LEU A 68 27.63 8.85 -1.64
N ILE A 69 28.27 9.83 -0.99
CA ILE A 69 29.71 10.07 -1.13
C ILE A 69 30.56 9.18 -0.20
N SER A 70 29.94 8.48 0.74
CA SER A 70 30.65 7.59 1.67
C SER A 70 31.21 6.35 0.95
N PRO A 71 32.43 5.89 1.28
CA PRO A 71 32.92 4.59 0.83
C PRO A 71 32.03 3.44 1.32
N ALA A 72 31.33 3.60 2.45
CA ALA A 72 30.45 2.60 3.07
C ALA A 72 28.97 2.74 2.65
N ARG A 73 28.66 3.47 1.56
CA ARG A 73 27.28 3.79 1.14
C ARG A 73 26.31 2.59 1.07
N ASN A 74 26.81 1.42 0.68
CA ASN A 74 26.01 0.19 0.56
C ASN A 74 25.72 -0.40 1.94
N GLU A 75 26.72 -0.50 2.81
CA GLU A 75 26.57 -0.97 4.19
C GLU A 75 25.62 -0.07 4.99
N ILE A 76 25.71 1.25 4.77
CA ILE A 76 24.77 2.20 5.35
C ILE A 76 23.34 1.92 4.87
N ALA A 77 23.13 1.75 3.57
CA ALA A 77 21.78 1.49 3.03
C ALA A 77 21.20 0.17 3.54
N GLU A 78 21.99 -0.90 3.52
CA GLU A 78 21.60 -2.21 4.04
C GLU A 78 21.19 -2.10 5.51
N ARG A 79 21.99 -1.40 6.32
CA ARG A 79 21.67 -1.19 7.72
C ARG A 79 20.36 -0.41 7.90
N LEU A 80 20.18 0.70 7.19
CA LEU A 80 18.94 1.49 7.29
C LEU A 80 17.71 0.66 6.90
N ALA A 81 17.81 -0.15 5.85
CA ALA A 81 16.74 -1.06 5.43
C ALA A 81 16.42 -2.09 6.53
N ASN A 82 17.46 -2.72 7.11
CA ASN A 82 17.30 -3.68 8.19
C ASN A 82 16.64 -3.06 9.42
N GLU A 83 17.05 -1.85 9.83
CA GLU A 83 16.45 -1.15 10.98
C GLU A 83 14.99 -0.74 10.71
N ILE A 84 14.65 -0.36 9.47
CA ILE A 84 13.25 -0.12 9.08
C ILE A 84 12.43 -1.41 9.16
N HIS A 85 12.96 -2.53 8.67
CA HIS A 85 12.27 -3.81 8.72
C HIS A 85 11.98 -4.28 10.15
N THR A 86 12.86 -3.99 11.12
CA THR A 86 12.64 -4.35 12.54
C THR A 86 11.69 -3.39 13.28
N ALA A 87 11.34 -2.26 12.69
CA ALA A 87 10.44 -1.27 13.28
C ALA A 87 8.95 -1.62 13.11
N PHE A 88 8.62 -2.58 12.24
CA PHE A 88 7.25 -3.01 11.97
C PHE A 88 6.86 -4.26 12.75
N LEU A 89 5.63 -4.23 13.27
CA LEU A 89 4.94 -5.36 13.87
C LEU A 89 3.72 -5.73 13.02
N PHE A 90 3.28 -6.97 13.11
CA PHE A 90 1.98 -7.42 12.64
C PHE A 90 1.12 -7.77 13.85
N ASP A 91 -0.10 -7.25 13.89
CA ASP A 91 -1.08 -7.52 14.95
C ASP A 91 -2.34 -8.12 14.29
N ASP A 92 -2.67 -9.36 14.65
CA ASP A 92 -3.87 -10.07 14.21
C ASP A 92 -4.97 -10.13 15.29
N GLY A 93 -4.84 -9.30 16.33
CA GLY A 93 -5.71 -9.32 17.50
C GLY A 93 -5.33 -10.36 18.57
N LYS A 94 -4.20 -11.07 18.41
CA LYS A 94 -3.60 -11.91 19.46
C LYS A 94 -2.47 -11.15 20.16
N GLU A 95 -1.23 -11.41 19.75
CA GLU A 95 -0.03 -10.76 20.25
C GLU A 95 0.76 -10.19 19.06
N PRO A 96 1.11 -8.88 19.10
CA PRO A 96 1.93 -8.29 18.06
C PRO A 96 3.28 -9.00 17.93
N GLU A 97 3.66 -9.37 16.71
CA GLU A 97 4.95 -9.99 16.41
C GLU A 97 5.74 -9.18 15.37
N PRO A 98 7.07 -9.31 15.26
CA PRO A 98 7.83 -8.65 14.21
C PRO A 98 7.31 -9.02 12.82
N LEU A 99 7.08 -8.02 11.95
CA LEU A 99 6.55 -8.24 10.61
C LEU A 99 7.43 -9.21 9.80
N ALA A 100 8.75 -9.14 9.96
CA ALA A 100 9.68 -10.07 9.33
C ALA A 100 9.42 -11.54 9.72
N THR A 101 9.09 -11.80 10.98
CA THR A 101 8.73 -13.14 11.47
C THR A 101 7.41 -13.60 10.88
N TYR A 102 6.42 -12.71 10.85
CA TYR A 102 5.11 -12.99 10.27
C TYR A 102 5.22 -13.38 8.78
N LEU A 103 6.01 -12.64 8.01
CA LEU A 103 6.19 -12.88 6.56
C LEU A 103 6.93 -14.19 6.23
N GLN A 104 7.66 -14.77 7.19
CA GLN A 104 8.34 -16.05 7.02
C GLN A 104 7.43 -17.26 7.29
N ARG A 105 6.19 -17.04 7.75
CA ARG A 105 5.26 -18.13 8.01
C ARG A 105 4.82 -18.80 6.70
N ASP A 106 4.61 -20.11 6.78
CA ASP A 106 3.91 -20.82 5.72
C ASP A 106 2.44 -20.39 5.74
N PHE A 107 1.97 -19.87 4.60
CA PHE A 107 0.56 -19.58 4.39
C PHE A 107 -0.05 -20.65 3.51
N SER A 108 -1.21 -21.17 3.91
CA SER A 108 -2.02 -21.97 3.01
C SER A 108 -2.35 -21.12 1.78
N PRO A 109 -2.11 -21.61 0.56
CA PRO A 109 -2.52 -20.90 -0.64
C PRO A 109 -4.03 -20.64 -0.57
N LEU A 110 -4.46 -19.48 -1.07
CA LEU A 110 -5.88 -19.15 -1.14
C LEU A 110 -6.60 -20.30 -1.87
N PRO A 111 -7.71 -20.81 -1.31
CA PRO A 111 -8.41 -21.93 -1.91
C PRO A 111 -8.90 -21.52 -3.30
N LEU A 112 -8.60 -22.34 -4.30
CA LEU A 112 -9.24 -22.21 -5.59
C LEU A 112 -10.72 -22.58 -5.41
N VAL A 113 -11.62 -21.63 -5.69
CA VAL A 113 -13.05 -21.87 -5.62
C VAL A 113 -13.62 -21.85 -7.03
N ASP A 114 -14.07 -23.02 -7.49
CA ASP A 114 -14.89 -23.10 -8.69
C ASP A 114 -16.29 -22.58 -8.36
N LYS A 115 -16.74 -21.59 -9.14
CA LYS A 115 -18.10 -21.07 -9.07
C LYS A 115 -18.82 -21.48 -10.34
N GLU A 116 -20.01 -22.04 -10.18
CA GLU A 116 -20.94 -22.21 -11.30
C GLU A 116 -21.17 -20.86 -11.98
N ALA A 117 -21.22 -20.89 -13.31
CA ALA A 117 -21.43 -19.68 -14.09
C ALA A 117 -22.81 -19.08 -13.75
N ASN A 118 -22.82 -17.93 -13.06
CA ASN A 118 -24.03 -17.13 -12.91
C ASN A 118 -24.27 -16.35 -14.21
N SER A 119 -24.65 -17.07 -15.27
CA SER A 119 -24.74 -16.54 -16.63
C SER A 119 -26.03 -15.75 -16.85
N ILE A 120 -26.10 -14.54 -16.29
CA ILE A 120 -27.04 -13.54 -16.78
C ILE A 120 -26.48 -13.05 -18.12
N ARG A 121 -27.14 -13.42 -19.24
CA ARG A 121 -26.68 -13.12 -20.62
C ARG A 121 -26.56 -11.63 -20.94
N PHE A 122 -27.10 -10.79 -20.08
CA PHE A 122 -27.11 -9.33 -20.20
C PHE A 122 -26.76 -8.74 -18.84
N TRP A 123 -25.46 -8.53 -18.62
CA TRP A 123 -25.02 -7.83 -17.42
C TRP A 123 -25.30 -6.35 -17.57
N LYS A 124 -25.98 -5.74 -16.60
CA LYS A 124 -26.10 -4.30 -16.52
C LYS A 124 -24.97 -3.78 -15.61
N PRO A 125 -24.07 -2.91 -16.12
CA PRO A 125 -23.07 -2.30 -15.27
C PRO A 125 -23.72 -1.61 -14.08
N HIS A 126 -23.34 -2.04 -12.89
CA HIS A 126 -23.77 -1.47 -11.63
C HIS A 126 -22.65 -1.60 -10.62
N PHE A 127 -22.21 -0.47 -10.10
CA PHE A 127 -21.12 -0.39 -9.14
C PHE A 127 -21.51 0.56 -8.03
N THR A 128 -21.46 0.11 -6.78
CA THR A 128 -21.69 0.98 -5.63
C THR A 128 -20.35 1.48 -5.12
N TYR A 129 -20.11 2.79 -5.23
CA TYR A 129 -18.90 3.44 -4.73
C TYR A 129 -19.30 4.63 -3.86
N ARG A 130 -18.79 4.67 -2.62
CA ARG A 130 -19.11 5.71 -1.62
C ARG A 130 -20.61 5.92 -1.39
N HIS A 131 -21.37 4.82 -1.36
CA HIS A 131 -22.83 4.82 -1.20
C HIS A 131 -23.61 5.46 -2.36
N GLU A 132 -22.95 5.69 -3.49
CA GLU A 132 -23.59 6.10 -4.74
C GLU A 132 -23.51 4.96 -5.75
N ASP A 133 -24.56 4.84 -6.56
CA ASP A 133 -24.69 3.81 -7.56
C ASP A 133 -24.33 4.34 -8.95
N TRP A 134 -23.37 3.67 -9.58
CA TRP A 134 -22.81 4.05 -10.87
C TRP A 134 -23.21 3.03 -11.92
N SER A 135 -23.65 3.51 -13.08
CA SER A 135 -24.05 2.67 -14.22
C SER A 135 -23.46 3.11 -15.56
N ALA A 136 -22.91 4.32 -15.62
CA ALA A 136 -22.18 4.85 -16.76
C ALA A 136 -20.69 4.66 -16.49
N LEU A 137 -20.04 3.74 -17.22
CA LEU A 137 -18.65 3.34 -16.96
C LEU A 137 -17.64 4.43 -17.34
N ASP A 138 -17.98 5.30 -18.29
CA ASP A 138 -17.22 6.48 -18.69
C ASP A 138 -17.12 7.51 -17.57
N ILE A 139 -18.25 7.88 -16.97
CA ILE A 139 -18.30 8.84 -15.85
C ILE A 139 -17.63 8.23 -14.61
N LEU A 140 -17.85 6.95 -14.34
CA LEU A 140 -17.18 6.24 -13.25
C LEU A 140 -15.66 6.21 -13.45
N ALA A 141 -15.17 5.97 -14.67
CA ALA A 141 -13.74 5.96 -14.98
C ALA A 141 -13.08 7.31 -14.70
N GLU A 142 -13.75 8.42 -15.09
CA GLU A 142 -13.27 9.76 -14.81
C GLU A 142 -13.22 10.06 -13.31
N GLU A 143 -14.27 9.72 -12.55
CA GLU A 143 -14.31 9.90 -11.09
C GLU A 143 -13.22 9.08 -10.39
N LEU A 144 -13.04 7.82 -10.77
CA LEU A 144 -12.02 6.96 -10.15
C LEU A 144 -10.60 7.41 -10.51
N LEU A 145 -10.37 7.87 -11.75
CA LEU A 145 -9.07 8.36 -12.19
C LEU A 145 -8.71 9.68 -11.52
N ASN A 146 -9.64 10.64 -11.44
CA ASN A 146 -9.43 11.93 -10.78
C ASN A 146 -9.13 11.82 -9.29
N ARG A 147 -9.37 10.64 -8.72
CA ARG A 147 -9.18 10.35 -7.30
C ARG A 147 -8.04 9.39 -7.02
N ASP A 148 -7.25 9.09 -8.05
CA ASP A 148 -6.10 8.20 -7.97
C ASP A 148 -6.48 6.78 -7.46
N VAL A 149 -7.71 6.33 -7.72
CA VAL A 149 -8.20 4.99 -7.32
C VAL A 149 -7.83 3.93 -8.36
N ILE A 150 -7.75 4.32 -9.63
CA ILE A 150 -7.40 3.43 -10.75
C ILE A 150 -6.33 4.06 -11.64
N SER A 151 -5.58 3.23 -12.37
CA SER A 151 -4.63 3.74 -13.36
C SER A 151 -5.33 4.31 -14.62
N LEU A 152 -4.59 5.09 -15.41
CA LEU A 152 -5.05 5.56 -16.72
C LEU A 152 -5.44 4.40 -17.64
N GLY A 153 -4.70 3.28 -17.59
CA GLY A 153 -5.01 2.10 -18.40
C GLY A 153 -6.34 1.45 -18.00
N ALA A 154 -6.62 1.37 -16.70
CA ALA A 154 -7.90 0.90 -16.18
C ALA A 154 -9.06 1.83 -16.59
N ALA A 155 -8.86 3.16 -16.51
CA ALA A 155 -9.85 4.14 -16.95
C ALA A 155 -10.17 4.00 -18.46
N GLN A 156 -9.13 3.83 -19.30
CA GLN A 156 -9.30 3.59 -20.74
C GLN A 156 -10.04 2.29 -21.03
N ALA A 157 -9.82 1.23 -20.25
CA ALA A 157 -10.53 -0.03 -20.40
C ALA A 157 -12.04 0.14 -20.09
N LEU A 158 -12.39 0.87 -19.03
CA LEU A 158 -13.79 1.16 -18.69
C LEU A 158 -14.49 1.99 -19.78
N LEU A 159 -13.82 3.02 -20.31
CA LEU A 159 -14.32 3.80 -21.44
C LEU A 159 -14.53 2.92 -22.68
N TRP A 160 -13.55 2.07 -23.00
CA TRP A 160 -13.66 1.15 -24.13
C TRP A 160 -14.85 0.19 -23.97
N LEU A 161 -15.08 -0.34 -22.76
CA LEU A 161 -16.24 -1.19 -22.47
C LEU A 161 -17.57 -0.45 -22.70
N GLN A 162 -17.66 0.80 -22.23
CA GLN A 162 -18.83 1.68 -22.44
C GLN A 162 -19.12 1.87 -23.93
N GLU A 163 -18.09 2.19 -24.72
CA GLU A 163 -18.22 2.49 -26.13
C GLU A 163 -18.50 1.26 -27.00
N ASN A 164 -17.90 0.11 -26.66
CA ASN A 164 -17.83 -1.02 -27.57
C ASN A 164 -18.73 -2.19 -27.16
N LEU A 165 -18.99 -2.37 -25.86
CA LEU A 165 -19.71 -3.54 -25.35
C LEU A 165 -21.04 -3.20 -24.68
N VAL A 166 -21.24 -1.99 -24.17
CA VAL A 166 -22.53 -1.57 -23.60
C VAL A 166 -23.51 -1.25 -24.73
N LYS A 167 -24.45 -2.16 -24.98
CA LYS A 167 -25.56 -2.00 -25.94
C LYS A 167 -26.87 -1.96 -25.19
N ALA A 168 -27.65 -0.89 -25.39
CA ALA A 168 -28.90 -0.64 -24.67
C ALA A 168 -28.75 -0.73 -23.13
N GLY A 169 -27.61 -0.27 -22.61
CA GLY A 169 -27.31 -0.30 -21.16
C GLY A 169 -26.91 -1.67 -20.61
N THR A 170 -26.64 -2.66 -21.46
CA THR A 170 -26.21 -4.00 -21.04
C THR A 170 -25.00 -4.48 -21.82
N ILE A 171 -24.21 -5.33 -21.20
CA ILE A 171 -23.08 -6.03 -21.80
C ILE A 171 -23.48 -7.49 -22.01
N ASN A 172 -23.30 -7.97 -23.24
CA ASN A 172 -23.51 -9.36 -23.60
C ASN A 172 -22.16 -10.02 -23.93
N LEU A 173 -21.78 -11.01 -23.12
CA LEU A 173 -20.52 -11.75 -23.26
C LEU A 173 -20.74 -13.20 -23.72
N SER A 174 -21.94 -13.55 -24.20
CA SER A 174 -22.42 -14.94 -24.35
C SER A 174 -21.56 -15.86 -25.25
N ASP A 175 -20.54 -15.35 -25.93
CA ASP A 175 -19.61 -16.14 -26.76
C ASP A 175 -18.13 -15.75 -26.54
N ARG A 176 -17.82 -15.15 -25.40
CA ARG A 176 -16.47 -14.68 -25.06
C ARG A 176 -15.86 -15.54 -23.95
N LYS A 177 -14.67 -16.06 -24.18
CA LYS A 177 -13.80 -16.59 -23.12
C LYS A 177 -12.94 -15.44 -22.61
N ILE A 178 -13.06 -15.11 -21.33
CA ILE A 178 -12.28 -14.06 -20.69
C ILE A 178 -11.37 -14.73 -19.67
N VAL A 179 -10.09 -14.37 -19.70
CA VAL A 179 -9.11 -14.78 -18.68
C VAL A 179 -8.60 -13.50 -18.04
N VAL A 180 -8.78 -13.37 -16.73
CA VAL A 180 -8.19 -12.28 -15.94
C VAL A 180 -6.99 -12.85 -15.22
N LEU A 181 -5.79 -12.39 -15.58
CA LEU A 181 -4.54 -12.76 -14.93
C LEU A 181 -4.08 -11.58 -14.08
N GLY A 182 -4.03 -11.76 -12.76
CA GLY A 182 -3.59 -10.72 -11.83
C GLY A 182 -4.69 -9.72 -11.41
N ALA A 183 -5.75 -10.21 -10.77
CA ALA A 183 -6.79 -9.36 -10.17
C ALA A 183 -6.34 -8.58 -8.90
N ASN A 184 -5.05 -8.63 -8.55
CA ASN A 184 -4.49 -8.00 -7.35
C ASN A 184 -3.74 -6.68 -7.65
N ALA A 185 -3.76 -6.16 -8.88
CA ALA A 185 -2.87 -5.06 -9.26
C ALA A 185 -3.33 -3.65 -8.81
N GLU A 186 -4.57 -3.44 -8.33
CA GLU A 186 -5.07 -2.10 -7.95
C GLU A 186 -5.94 -2.11 -6.67
N MET A 187 -5.44 -2.73 -5.59
CA MET A 187 -5.87 -2.42 -4.22
C MET A 187 -4.63 -2.29 -3.33
N ALA A 188 -3.84 -1.25 -3.58
CA ALA A 188 -2.77 -0.77 -2.71
C ALA A 188 -2.96 0.74 -2.51
#